data_AF-R8AP61-F1
#
_entry.id   AF-R8AP61-F1
#
_cell.length_a   1.000
_cell.length_b   1.000
_cell.length_c   1.000
_cell.angle_alpha   90.00
_cell.angle_beta   90.00
_cell.angle_gamma   90.00
#
_symmetry.space_group_name_H-M   'P 1'
#
loop_
_entity.id
_entity.type
_entity.pdbx_description
1 polymer ?
#
loop_
_entity_poly.entity_id
_entity_poly.type
_entity_poly.pdbx_seq_one_letter_code
_entity_poly.pdbx_strand_id
1 'polypeptide(L)'
;MTLLETLELHRQPVESQCRAGFCGACRTRLYQGQVRYLTTPLAFIGEDEILPCCCIPQTDLHIGLYADAGSTADSELSTTELNTLSVHS
;
A
#
# COMPACT_ATOMS: atom_id res chain seq x y z
N MET A 1 -2.22 -15.53 8.19
CA MET A 1 -2.55 -14.30 7.48
C MET A 1 -1.35 -13.38 7.54
N THR A 2 -0.71 -13.15 6.39
CA THR A 2 0.41 -12.20 6.26
C THR A 2 -0.12 -10.77 6.20
N LEU A 3 0.77 -9.80 6.36
CA LEU A 3 0.42 -8.38 6.20
C LEU A 3 -0.11 -8.09 4.78
N LEU A 4 0.46 -8.75 3.77
CA LEU A 4 0.01 -8.64 2.38
C LEU A 4 -1.44 -9.07 2.22
N GLU A 5 -1.84 -10.21 2.79
CA GLU A 5 -3.25 -10.67 2.75
C GLU A 5 -4.20 -9.65 3.39
N THR A 6 -3.79 -9.00 4.48
CA THR A 6 -4.58 -7.94 5.10
C THR A 6 -4.73 -6.75 4.16
N LEU A 7 -3.64 -6.31 3.54
CA LEU A 7 -3.68 -5.20 2.57
C LEU A 7 -4.57 -5.53 1.36
N GLU A 8 -4.46 -6.72 0.80
CA GLU A 8 -5.30 -7.19 -0.31
C GLU A 8 -6.79 -7.26 0.09
N LEU A 9 -7.09 -7.74 1.30
CA LEU A 9 -8.45 -7.80 1.83
C LEU A 9 -9.08 -6.40 1.96
N HIS A 10 -8.28 -5.43 2.39
CA HIS A 10 -8.66 -4.02 2.47
C HIS A 10 -8.50 -3.26 1.14
N ARG A 11 -8.27 -3.98 0.02
CA ARG A 11 -8.10 -3.44 -1.33
C ARG A 11 -7.04 -2.33 -1.42
N GLN A 12 -6.00 -2.42 -0.61
CA GLN A 12 -4.88 -1.49 -0.66
C GLN A 12 -3.99 -1.81 -1.86
N PRO A 13 -3.52 -0.80 -2.60
CA PRO A 13 -2.65 -1.00 -3.76
C PRO A 13 -1.25 -1.40 -3.28
N VAL A 14 -0.95 -2.69 -3.35
CA VAL A 14 0.37 -3.24 -3.01
C VAL A 14 0.84 -4.15 -4.14
N GLU A 15 2.03 -3.86 -4.67
CA GLU A 15 2.62 -4.69 -5.70
C GLU A 15 3.05 -6.03 -5.10
N SER A 16 2.75 -7.15 -5.75
CA SER A 16 3.25 -8.44 -5.29
C SER A 16 3.45 -9.41 -6.45
N GLN A 17 4.56 -10.14 -6.41
CA GLN A 17 4.89 -11.14 -7.43
C GLN A 17 5.21 -12.50 -6.79
N CYS A 18 6.34 -12.60 -6.08
CA CYS A 18 6.82 -13.90 -5.59
C CYS A 18 6.09 -14.43 -4.35
N ARG A 19 5.47 -13.56 -3.54
CA ARG A 19 4.83 -13.87 -2.23
C ARG A 19 5.71 -14.65 -1.22
N ALA A 20 7.02 -14.72 -1.45
CA ALA A 20 7.97 -15.52 -0.67
C ALA A 20 9.13 -14.69 -0.08
N GLY A 21 9.10 -13.36 -0.23
CA GLY A 21 10.18 -12.48 0.25
C GLY A 21 11.46 -12.56 -0.60
N PHE A 22 11.35 -13.00 -1.85
CA PHE A 22 12.49 -13.18 -2.77
C PHE A 22 12.71 -11.99 -3.72
N CYS A 23 11.63 -11.45 -4.32
CA CYS A 23 11.76 -10.44 -5.36
C CYS A 23 11.70 -8.98 -4.87
N GLY A 24 11.28 -8.74 -3.62
CA GLY A 24 11.12 -7.39 -3.08
C GLY A 24 9.98 -6.56 -3.67
N ALA A 25 9.15 -7.10 -4.56
CA ALA A 25 8.07 -6.34 -5.22
C ALA A 25 7.04 -5.76 -4.23
N CYS A 26 6.78 -6.44 -3.11
CA CYS A 26 5.83 -5.98 -2.09
C CYS A 26 6.40 -5.01 -1.08
N ARG A 27 7.63 -4.55 -1.28
CA ARG A 27 8.33 -3.70 -0.34
C ARG A 27 7.50 -2.47 0.01
N THR A 28 7.39 -2.23 1.31
CA THR A 28 6.57 -1.17 1.89
C THR A 28 7.40 -0.47 2.95
N ARG A 29 7.32 0.86 3.06
CA ARG A 29 7.98 1.58 4.16
C ARG A 29 7.24 1.39 5.47
N LEU A 30 7.99 1.17 6.54
CA LEU A 30 7.52 1.10 7.92
C LEU A 30 7.97 2.34 8.66
N TYR A 31 7.03 3.23 8.99
CA TYR A 31 7.28 4.44 9.76
C TYR A 31 7.22 4.19 11.26
N GLN A 32 6.37 3.26 11.70
CA GLN A 32 6.20 2.94 13.12
C GLN A 32 5.67 1.53 13.31
N GLY A 33 6.09 0.89 14.40
CA GLY A 33 5.63 -0.43 14.80
C GLY A 33 6.68 -1.51 14.55
N GLN A 34 6.30 -2.77 14.77
CA GLN A 34 7.18 -3.91 14.63
C GLN A 34 6.47 -5.05 13.89
N VAL A 35 7.21 -5.69 12.99
CA VAL A 35 6.76 -6.88 12.28
C VAL A 35 7.64 -8.07 12.61
N ARG A 36 7.06 -9.26 12.57
CA ARG A 36 7.79 -10.52 12.65
C ARG A 36 7.77 -11.18 11.29
N TYR A 37 8.95 -11.51 10.78
CA TYR A 37 9.08 -12.32 9.57
C TYR A 37 8.76 -13.79 9.89
N LEU A 38 7.84 -14.37 9.12
CA LEU A 38 7.54 -15.80 9.17
C LEU A 38 8.66 -16.62 8.50
N THR A 39 9.29 -16.02 7.49
CA THR A 39 10.40 -16.59 6.72
C THR A 39 11.45 -15.51 6.53
N THR A 40 12.73 -15.87 6.69
CA THR A 40 13.84 -14.94 6.44
C THR A 40 13.79 -14.43 5.01
N PRO A 41 13.62 -13.11 4.79
CA PRO A 41 13.59 -12.55 3.44
C PRO A 41 14.97 -12.68 2.79
N LEU A 42 14.97 -13.03 1.51
CA LEU A 42 16.19 -13.10 0.68
C LEU A 42 16.42 -11.80 -0.10
N ALA A 43 15.35 -11.00 -0.28
CA ALA A 43 15.46 -9.69 -0.88
C ALA A 43 16.18 -8.71 0.05
N PHE A 44 17.02 -7.87 -0.54
CA PHE A 44 17.64 -6.75 0.17
C PHE A 44 16.62 -5.62 0.32
N ILE A 45 16.40 -5.18 1.57
CA ILE A 45 15.46 -4.12 1.94
C ILE A 45 16.16 -3.16 2.91
N GLY A 46 15.76 -1.89 2.89
CA GLY A 46 16.24 -0.89 3.85
C GLY A 46 15.77 -1.17 5.29
N GLU A 47 16.37 -0.47 6.24
CA GLU A 47 16.03 -0.56 7.67
C GLU A 47 14.59 -0.11 7.98
N ASP A 48 14.08 0.88 7.24
CA ASP A 48 12.71 1.38 7.33
C ASP A 48 11.76 0.71 6.32
N GLU A 49 12.14 -0.44 5.77
CA GLU A 49 11.36 -1.17 4.78
C GLU A 49 11.01 -2.57 5.27
N ILE A 50 9.85 -3.06 4.84
CA ILE A 50 9.37 -4.40 5.18
C ILE A 50 8.80 -5.12 3.95
N LEU A 51 8.79 -6.46 4.02
CA LEU A 51 8.12 -7.31 3.04
C LEU A 51 6.80 -7.86 3.62
N PRO A 52 5.65 -7.25 3.31
CA PRO A 52 4.35 -7.66 3.84
C PRO A 52 3.95 -9.07 3.41
N CYS A 53 4.52 -9.61 2.31
CA CYS A 53 4.20 -10.96 1.84
C CYS A 53 4.69 -12.08 2.75
N CYS A 54 5.64 -11.83 3.65
CA CYS A 54 6.22 -12.86 4.51
C CYS A 54 6.36 -12.39 5.97
N CYS A 55 5.70 -11.30 6.35
CA CYS A 55 5.69 -10.81 7.72
C CYS A 55 4.28 -10.71 8.29
N ILE A 56 4.21 -10.62 9.61
CA ILE A 56 2.99 -10.38 10.38
C ILE A 56 3.20 -9.22 11.35
N PRO A 57 2.17 -8.39 11.60
CA PRO A 57 2.24 -7.32 12.59
C PRO A 57 2.45 -7.90 14.00
N GLN A 58 3.35 -7.31 14.78
CA GLN A 58 3.45 -7.56 16.23
C GLN A 58 2.83 -6.45 17.06
N THR A 59 2.79 -5.23 16.51
CA THR A 59 2.20 -4.04 17.13
C THR A 59 1.30 -3.34 16.12
N ASP A 60 0.68 -2.25 16.56
CA ASP A 60 0.11 -1.26 15.63
C ASP A 60 1.21 -0.77 14.66
N LEU A 61 0.86 -0.68 13.37
CA LEU A 61 1.80 -0.38 12.29
C LEU A 61 1.39 0.89 11.55
N HIS A 62 2.35 1.77 11.31
CA HIS A 62 2.23 2.89 10.39
C HIS A 62 3.10 2.60 9.17
N ILE A 63 2.48 2.31 8.04
CA ILE A 63 3.15 1.94 6.78
C ILE A 63 2.73 2.83 5.62
N GLY A 64 3.61 3.01 4.64
CA GLY A 64 3.32 3.79 3.43
C GLY A 64 2.67 2.94 2.33
N LEU A 65 1.45 3.29 1.90
CA LEU A 65 0.65 2.48 0.95
C LEU A 65 0.71 2.98 -0.51
N TYR A 66 1.68 3.83 -0.84
CA TYR A 66 1.82 4.39 -2.19
C TYR A 66 3.09 3.85 -2.83
N ALA A 67 2.94 2.93 -3.79
CA ALA A 67 3.96 2.68 -4.79
C ALA A 67 3.92 3.87 -5.77
N ASP A 68 4.85 4.80 -5.62
CA ASP A 68 5.04 5.91 -6.54
C ASP A 68 5.67 5.43 -7.86
N ALA A 69 4.93 4.64 -8.64
CA ALA A 69 5.19 4.56 -10.07
C ALA A 69 4.50 5.75 -10.78
N GLY A 70 4.87 6.98 -10.38
CA GLY A 70 4.58 8.25 -11.07
C GLY A 70 3.11 8.63 -11.30
N SER A 71 2.63 9.64 -10.56
CA SER A 71 1.69 10.73 -10.96
C SER A 71 1.13 11.39 -9.68
N THR A 72 1.65 12.55 -9.28
CA THR A 72 1.02 13.88 -9.44
C THR A 72 -0.43 13.99 -8.97
N ALA A 73 -0.65 15.00 -8.13
CA ALA A 73 -1.93 15.56 -7.75
C ALA A 73 -2.99 15.44 -8.84
N ASP A 74 -4.12 14.83 -8.50
CA ASP A 74 -5.40 15.38 -8.92
C ASP A 74 -6.44 15.09 -7.82
N SER A 75 -6.67 16.13 -7.02
CA SER A 75 -7.94 16.29 -6.34
C SER A 75 -9.00 16.51 -7.41
N GLU A 76 -9.80 15.51 -7.73
CA GLU A 76 -11.15 15.78 -8.21
C GLU A 76 -12.15 15.48 -7.10
N LEU A 77 -12.42 16.52 -6.33
CA LEU A 77 -13.61 16.60 -5.51
C LEU A 77 -14.81 16.54 -6.45
N SER A 78 -15.50 15.41 -6.49
CA SER A 78 -16.85 15.36 -7.06
C SER A 78 -17.80 16.05 -6.09
N THR A 79 -17.76 17.39 -6.11
CA THR A 79 -18.76 18.24 -5.47
C THR A 79 -19.75 18.60 -6.57
N THR A 80 -20.92 18.00 -6.47
CA THR A 80 -22.26 18.58 -6.60
C THR A 80 -22.44 19.87 -7.42
N GLU A 81 -23.59 19.94 -8.11
CA GLU A 81 -24.27 21.11 -8.71
C GLU A 81 -24.31 21.13 -10.26
N LEU A 82 -24.85 20.07 -10.89
CA LEU A 82 -25.60 20.24 -12.15
C LEU A 82 -26.90 20.97 -11.84
N ASN A 83 -26.82 22.29 -11.67
CA ASN A 83 -28.00 23.14 -11.68
C ASN A 83 -27.67 24.50 -12.28
N THR A 84 -27.94 24.66 -13.58
CA THR A 84 -28.59 25.85 -14.13
C THR A 84 -29.12 25.51 -15.52
N LEU A 85 -30.40 25.19 -15.51
CA LEU A 85 -31.31 25.41 -16.63
C LEU A 85 -31.13 26.87 -17.10
N SER A 86 -30.76 27.08 -18.36
CA SER A 86 -31.02 28.35 -19.03
C SER A 86 -31.60 28.07 -20.40
N VAL A 87 -32.92 28.24 -20.41
CA VAL A 87 -33.75 28.49 -21.58
C VAL A 87 -33.09 29.57 -22.44
N HIS A 88 -32.94 29.31 -23.73
CA HIS A 88 -32.83 30.37 -24.72
C HIS A 88 -33.81 30.04 -25.85
N SER A 89 -34.89 30.81 -25.83
CA SER A 89 -35.80 31.22 -26.90
C SER A 89 -36.23 30.22 -27.96
#